data_AF-A0A8T1D398-F1
#
_entry.id   AF-A0A8T1D398-F1
#
_cell.length_a   1.000
_cell.length_b   1.000
_cell.length_c   1.000
_cell.angle_alpha   90.00
_cell.angle_beta   90.00
_cell.angle_gamma   90.00
#
_symmetry.space_group_name_H-M   'P 1'
#
loop_
_entity.id
_entity.type
_entity.pdbx_description
1 polymer ?
#
loop_
_entity_poly.entity_id
_entity_poly.type
_entity_poly.pdbx_seq_one_letter_code
_entity_poly.pdbx_strand_id
1 'polypeptide(L)'
;MFTNRQVATFYFQQVLDAQDEPVAGYFRCRCSRVRQQALRAGYSNLVSRVRRQHPDFEEVMRSAVPTETGTLVPWIRRRSLNLFGWLRWTIMCNLSLHVCENPETRR
;
A
#
# COMPACT_ATOMS: atom_id res chain seq x y z
N MET A 1 -3.89 -9.88 -10.06
CA MET A 1 -4.36 -10.32 -8.72
C MET A 1 -3.76 -9.39 -7.67
N PHE A 2 -4.58 -8.74 -6.84
CA PHE A 2 -4.11 -7.82 -5.81
C PHE A 2 -3.59 -8.57 -4.58
N THR A 3 -2.53 -8.07 -3.95
CA THR A 3 -2.03 -8.66 -2.69
C THR A 3 -2.96 -8.34 -1.53
N ASN A 4 -2.98 -9.20 -0.50
CA ASN A 4 -3.83 -8.98 0.67
C ASN A 4 -3.60 -7.62 1.35
N ARG A 5 -2.35 -7.15 1.35
CA ARG A 5 -1.99 -5.83 1.85
C ARG A 5 -2.59 -4.71 1.00
N GLN A 6 -2.51 -4.80 -0.32
CA GLN A 6 -3.07 -3.79 -1.24
C GLN A 6 -4.58 -3.66 -1.08
N VAL A 7 -5.30 -4.79 -1.01
CA VAL A 7 -6.75 -4.81 -0.78
C VAL A 7 -7.10 -4.17 0.57
N ALA A 8 -6.37 -4.53 1.63
CA ALA A 8 -6.60 -3.96 2.96
C ALA A 8 -6.33 -2.45 3.00
N THR A 9 -5.22 -1.98 2.44
CA THR A 9 -4.87 -0.55 2.40
C THR A 9 -5.85 0.28 1.57
N PHE A 10 -6.44 -0.28 0.52
CA PHE A 10 -7.41 0.43 -0.31
C PHE A 10 -8.79 0.57 0.37
N TYR A 11 -9.25 -0.48 1.04
CA TYR A 11 -10.58 -0.50 1.64
C TYR A 11 -10.64 0.07 3.05
N PHE A 12 -9.53 0.07 3.79
CA PHE A 12 -9.51 0.49 5.19
C PHE A 12 -8.60 1.71 5.38
N GLN A 13 -9.20 2.81 5.85
CA GLN A 13 -8.50 3.99 6.32
C GLN A 13 -8.45 4.01 7.85
N GLN A 14 -7.39 4.56 8.44
CA GLN A 14 -7.35 4.79 9.88
C GLN A 14 -8.41 5.83 10.27
N VAL A 15 -9.11 5.58 11.36
CA VAL A 15 -9.98 6.59 11.97
C VAL A 15 -9.09 7.53 12.76
N LEU A 16 -9.27 8.83 12.56
CA LEU A 16 -8.63 9.87 13.37
C LEU A 16 -9.62 10.35 14.44
N ASP A 17 -9.11 10.71 15.61
CA ASP A 17 -9.90 11.36 16.66
C ASP A 17 -10.05 12.88 16.39
N ALA A 18 -10.58 13.61 17.37
CA ALA A 18 -10.79 15.05 17.26
C ALA A 18 -9.46 15.85 17.24
N GLN A 19 -8.33 15.19 17.46
CA GLN A 19 -6.99 15.76 17.48
C GLN A 19 -6.16 15.30 16.27
N ASP A 20 -6.80 14.70 15.26
CA ASP A 20 -6.15 14.08 14.09
C ASP A 20 -5.19 12.92 14.43
N GLU A 21 -5.29 12.34 15.63
CA GLU A 21 -4.47 11.20 16.04
C GLU A 21 -5.16 9.87 15.67
N PRO A 22 -4.41 8.87 15.18
CA PRO A 22 -4.98 7.59 14.76
C PRO A 22 -5.53 6.80 15.94
N VAL A 23 -6.84 6.55 15.93
CA VAL A 23 -7.51 5.74 16.94
C VAL A 23 -7.08 4.29 16.81
N ALA A 24 -6.29 3.82 17.78
CA ALA A 24 -5.76 2.47 17.79
C ALA A 24 -6.88 1.42 17.70
N GLY A 25 -6.77 0.54 16.70
CA GLY A 25 -7.71 -0.56 16.51
C GLY A 25 -9.03 -0.17 15.83
N TYR A 26 -9.23 1.07 15.38
CA TYR A 26 -10.40 1.46 14.60
C TYR A 26 -10.05 1.83 13.17
N PHE A 27 -10.78 1.23 12.23
CA PHE A 27 -10.61 1.47 10.81
C PHE A 27 -11.94 1.77 10.15
N ARG A 28 -11.95 2.77 9.28
CA ARG A 28 -13.09 3.10 8.44
C ARG A 28 -12.99 2.33 7.15
N CYS A 29 -13.97 1.47 6.90
CA CYS A 29 -14.11 0.86 5.59
C CYS A 29 -14.60 1.92 4.59
N ARG A 30 -14.21 1.80 3.32
CA ARG A 30 -14.67 2.67 2.23
C ARG A 30 -16.18 2.67 2.01
N CYS A 31 -16.90 1.66 2.50
CA CYS A 31 -18.37 1.68 2.63
C CYS A 31 -18.90 2.50 3.82
N SER A 32 -18.09 3.40 4.36
CA SER A 32 -18.38 4.29 5.49
C SER A 32 -18.56 3.62 6.85
N ARG A 33 -18.45 2.28 6.94
CA ARG A 33 -18.60 1.54 8.20
C ARG A 33 -17.31 1.56 9.00
N VAL A 34 -17.36 2.14 10.20
CA VAL A 34 -16.27 2.06 11.19
C VAL A 34 -16.26 0.67 11.81
N ARG A 35 -15.07 0.06 11.90
CA ARG A 35 -14.88 -1.29 12.40
C ARG A 35 -13.69 -1.34 13.33
N GLN A 36 -13.87 -2.04 14.44
CA GLN A 36 -12.79 -2.38 15.35
C GLN A 36 -12.03 -3.59 14.81
N GLN A 37 -10.71 -3.52 14.82
CA GLN A 37 -9.79 -4.62 14.50
C GLN A 37 -9.07 -5.05 15.77
N ALA A 38 -9.06 -6.36 16.03
CA ALA A 38 -8.29 -6.94 17.12
C ALA A 38 -6.79 -6.73 16.87
N LEU A 39 -6.07 -6.31 17.91
CA LEU A 39 -4.62 -6.21 17.91
C LEU A 39 -4.04 -7.57 17.49
N ARG A 40 -3.25 -7.62 16.41
CA ARG A 40 -2.59 -8.82 15.83
C ARG A 40 -3.33 -9.64 14.76
N ALA A 41 -4.50 -9.22 14.27
CA ALA A 41 -5.12 -9.89 13.12
C ALA A 41 -4.41 -9.51 11.80
N GLY A 42 -3.79 -10.49 11.12
CA GLY A 42 -3.14 -10.28 9.82
C GLY A 42 -4.12 -9.87 8.69
N TYR A 43 -3.57 -9.48 7.53
CA TYR A 43 -4.34 -8.98 6.39
C TYR A 43 -5.38 -9.96 5.84
N SER A 44 -5.20 -11.27 6.01
CA SER A 44 -6.12 -12.30 5.50
C SER A 44 -7.54 -12.15 6.04
N ASN A 45 -7.70 -11.75 7.30
CA ASN A 45 -9.01 -11.53 7.92
C ASN A 45 -9.72 -10.30 7.31
N LEU A 46 -8.95 -9.25 7.03
CA LEU A 46 -9.45 -8.04 6.37
C LEU A 46 -9.91 -8.35 4.95
N VAL A 47 -9.12 -9.12 4.20
CA VAL A 47 -9.43 -9.46 2.80
C VAL A 47 -10.62 -10.41 2.69
N SER A 48 -10.71 -11.41 3.58
CA SER A 48 -11.89 -12.29 3.65
C SER A 48 -13.17 -11.47 3.87
N ARG A 49 -13.09 -10.43 4.70
CA ARG A 49 -14.21 -9.51 4.91
C ARG A 49 -14.51 -8.66 3.68
N VAL A 50 -13.50 -8.09 3.02
CA VAL A 50 -13.68 -7.33 1.78
C VAL A 50 -14.38 -8.19 0.74
N ARG A 51 -13.95 -9.44 0.52
CA ARG A 51 -14.60 -10.36 -0.42
C ARG A 51 -16.07 -10.64 -0.10
N ARG A 52 -16.45 -10.62 1.18
CA ARG A 52 -17.85 -10.82 1.61
C ARG A 52 -18.71 -9.57 1.48
N GLN A 53 -18.15 -8.38 1.72
CA GLN A 53 -18.91 -7.11 1.72
C GLN A 53 -18.84 -6.35 0.40
N HIS A 54 -17.82 -6.62 -0.41
CA HIS A 54 -17.52 -5.98 -1.69
C HIS A 54 -17.25 -7.09 -2.72
N PRO A 55 -18.28 -7.71 -3.31
CA PRO A 55 -18.10 -8.75 -4.32
C PRO A 55 -17.36 -8.23 -5.56
N ASP A 56 -17.54 -6.95 -5.87
CA ASP A 56 -16.99 -6.17 -6.97
C ASP A 56 -15.62 -5.54 -6.65
N PHE A 57 -14.98 -5.94 -5.55
CA PHE A 57 -13.84 -5.20 -5.01
C PHE A 57 -12.67 -5.05 -6.00
N GLU A 58 -12.43 -6.06 -6.83
CA GLU A 58 -11.35 -6.02 -7.83
C GLU A 58 -11.60 -5.01 -8.94
N GLU A 59 -12.85 -4.83 -9.34
CA GLU A 59 -13.25 -3.87 -10.37
C GLU A 59 -13.15 -2.43 -9.85
N VAL A 60 -13.60 -2.21 -8.61
CA VAL A 60 -13.46 -0.92 -7.92
C VAL A 60 -11.97 -0.56 -7.75
N MET A 61 -11.14 -1.53 -7.34
CA MET A 61 -9.69 -1.28 -7.25
C MET A 61 -9.08 -0.97 -8.61
N ARG A 62 -9.48 -1.69 -9.67
CA ARG A 62 -8.96 -1.47 -11.04
C ARG A 62 -9.38 -0.13 -11.64
N SER A 63 -10.58 0.35 -11.32
CA SER A 63 -11.09 1.66 -11.78
C SER A 63 -10.57 2.84 -10.97
N ALA A 64 -10.20 2.65 -9.71
CA ALA A 64 -9.58 3.68 -8.87
C ALA A 64 -8.09 3.91 -9.19
N VAL A 65 -7.42 2.90 -9.75
CA VAL A 65 -6.00 2.88 -10.13
C VAL A 65 -5.59 4.05 -11.06
N PRO A 66 -6.42 4.50 -12.03
CA PRO A 66 -6.14 5.70 -12.83
C PRO A 66 -6.80 6.99 -12.30
N THR A 67 -7.98 6.88 -11.66
CA THR A 67 -8.95 7.99 -11.58
C THR A 67 -8.77 8.92 -10.38
N GLU A 68 -8.30 8.45 -9.22
CA GLU A 68 -8.26 9.28 -7.99
C GLU A 68 -6.95 10.00 -7.70
N THR A 69 -5.83 9.61 -8.31
CA THR A 69 -4.52 10.24 -8.01
C THR A 69 -3.68 10.46 -9.26
N GLY A 70 -4.12 9.98 -10.42
CA GLY A 70 -3.32 9.97 -11.66
C GLY A 70 -1.97 9.26 -11.50
N THR A 71 -1.77 8.51 -10.42
CA THR A 71 -0.45 8.03 -9.99
C THR A 71 -0.60 6.76 -9.15
N LEU A 72 0.16 5.72 -9.50
CA LEU A 72 0.15 4.40 -8.85
C LEU A 72 0.92 4.34 -7.52
N VAL A 73 1.50 5.46 -7.06
CA VAL A 73 2.37 5.56 -5.88
C VAL A 73 1.83 4.85 -4.63
N PRO A 74 0.52 4.95 -4.27
CA PRO A 74 -0.01 4.23 -3.10
C PRO A 74 0.11 2.70 -3.17
N TRP A 75 0.21 2.16 -4.39
CA TRP A 75 0.24 0.72 -4.67
C TRP A 75 1.66 0.17 -4.82
N ILE A 76 2.64 1.05 -5.03
CA ILE A 76 4.04 0.68 -5.19
C ILE A 76 4.63 0.41 -3.80
N ARG A 77 5.38 -0.68 -3.66
CA ARG A 77 6.09 -0.98 -2.41
C ARG A 77 6.99 0.20 -2.06
N ARG A 78 6.97 0.65 -0.80
CA ARG A 78 7.84 1.75 -0.33
C ARG A 78 9.32 1.56 -0.66
N ARG A 79 9.82 0.31 -0.61
CA ARG A 79 11.18 -0.04 -1.02
C ARG A 79 11.46 0.28 -2.50
N SER A 80 10.50 0.01 -3.38
CA SER A 80 10.59 0.31 -4.82
C SER A 80 10.53 1.81 -5.08
N LEU A 81 9.69 2.56 -4.35
CA LEU A 81 9.65 4.02 -4.43
C LEU A 81 10.96 4.65 -3.95
N ASN A 82 11.50 4.16 -2.83
CA ASN A 82 12.79 4.61 -2.32
C ASN A 82 13.89 4.33 -3.34
N LEU A 83 13.97 3.10 -3.87
CA LEU A 83 14.96 2.73 -4.89
C LEU A 83 14.85 3.63 -6.13
N PHE A 84 13.64 3.90 -6.61
CA PHE A 84 13.42 4.80 -7.73
C PHE A 84 13.87 6.23 -7.43
N GLY A 85 13.56 6.75 -6.24
CA GLY A 85 14.03 8.07 -5.79
C GLY A 85 15.56 8.16 -5.74
N TRP A 86 16.21 7.12 -5.20
CA TRP A 86 17.67 6.99 -5.18
C TRP A 86 18.26 6.98 -6.59
N LEU A 87 17.74 6.14 -7.49
CA LEU A 87 18.20 6.08 -8.89
C LEU A 87 18.03 7.41 -9.61
N ARG A 88 16.86 8.05 -9.47
CA ARG A 88 16.58 9.36 -10.06
C ARG A 88 17.58 10.40 -9.57
N TRP A 89 17.85 10.43 -8.27
CA TRP A 89 18.82 11.36 -7.69
C TRP A 89 20.24 11.11 -8.20
N THR A 90 20.69 9.86 -8.23
CA THR A 90 22.01 9.48 -8.76
C THR A 90 22.19 9.93 -10.21
N ILE A 91 21.19 9.70 -11.07
CA ILE A 91 21.24 10.11 -12.48
C ILE A 91 21.22 11.63 -12.62
N MET A 92 20.31 12.31 -11.93
CA MET A 92 20.14 13.78 -12.04
C MET A 92 21.35 14.55 -11.51
N CYS A 93 22.06 14.00 -10.52
CA CYS A 93 23.28 14.58 -9.98
C CYS A 93 24.55 14.02 -10.63
N ASN A 94 24.44 13.19 -11.66
CA ASN A 94 25.56 12.53 -12.35
C ASN A 94 26.54 11.84 -11.39
N LEU A 95 26.01 11.18 -10.36
CA LEU A 95 26.78 10.48 -9.34
C LEU A 95 27.20 9.09 -9.85
N SER A 96 28.39 8.63 -9.45
CA SER A 96 28.89 7.31 -9.83
C SER A 96 28.02 6.19 -9.26
N LEU A 97 27.61 5.26 -10.13
CA LEU A 97 26.99 4.01 -9.71
C LEU A 97 28.10 3.05 -9.26
N HIS A 98 28.18 2.80 -7.96
CA HIS A 98 29.04 1.75 -7.44
C HIS A 98 28.27 0.44 -7.42
N VAL A 99 28.45 -0.38 -8.44
CA VAL A 99 27.94 -1.75 -8.43
C VAL A 99 28.79 -2.51 -7.42
N CYS A 100 28.16 -3.12 -6.43
CA CYS A 100 28.85 -4.06 -5.57
C CYS A 100 29.04 -5.36 -6.38
N GLU A 101 30.07 -5.40 -7.22
CA GLU A 101 30.49 -6.64 -7.86
C GLU A 101 31.11 -7.54 -6.80
N ASN A 102 30.32 -8.47 -6.25
CA ASN A 102 30.88 -9.55 -5.45
C ASN A 102 31.33 -10.67 -6.41
N PRO A 103 32.64 -10.99 -6.46
CA PRO A 103 33.15 -12.04 -7.35
C PRO A 103 32.45 -13.39 -7.16
N GLU A 104 32.00 -13.71 -5.95
CA GLU A 104 31.28 -14.96 -5.62
C GLU A 104 29.85 -15.02 -6.19
N THR A 105 29.33 -13.91 -6.71
CA THR A 105 27.98 -13.81 -7.30
C THR A 105 27.99 -13.65 -8.82
N ARG A 106 29.18 -13.63 -9.42
CA ARG A 106 29.38 -13.62 -10.87
C ARG A 106 29.24 -15.07 -11.37
N ARG A 107 28.13 -15.39 -12.03
CA ARG A 107 27.97 -16.64 -12.79
C ARG A 107 28.75 -16.60 -14.08
#